data_AF-A0A662JC09-F1
#
_entry.id   AF-A0A662JC09-F1
#
_cell.length_a   1.000
_cell.length_b   1.000
_cell.length_c   1.000
_cell.angle_alpha   90.00
_cell.angle_beta   90.00
_cell.angle_gamma   90.00
#
_symmetry.space_group_name_H-M   'P 1'
#
loop_
_entity.id
_entity.type
_entity.pdbx_description
1 polymer ?
#
loop_
_entity_poly.entity_id
_entity_poly.type
_entity_poly.pdbx_seq_one_letter_code
_entity_poly.pdbx_strand_id
1 'polypeptide(L)'
;MSRREVFIEIAKYIPDETRRDLVRRLFEINERSIKQTAQDMKTSRIQLYRYLGFSKRKNYPSDSVTARLLEALYAKHPKEVVHILREQVARLNRLIDQL
;
A
#
# COMPACT_ATOMS: atom_id res chain seq x y z
N MET A 1 -13.33 15.97 -5.77
CA MET A 1 -12.61 14.70 -5.89
C MET A 1 -13.43 13.58 -5.28
N SER A 2 -13.62 12.48 -6.02
CA SER A 2 -14.13 11.22 -5.49
C SER A 2 -13.10 10.57 -4.55
N ARG A 3 -13.54 9.68 -3.66
CA ARG A 3 -12.62 8.96 -2.75
C ARG A 3 -11.53 8.18 -3.50
N ARG A 4 -11.88 7.63 -4.66
CA ARG A 4 -10.93 6.90 -5.51
C ARG A 4 -9.84 7.83 -6.07
N GLU A 5 -10.21 9.05 -6.47
CA GLU A 5 -9.25 10.06 -6.91
C GLU A 5 -8.32 10.47 -5.76
N VAL A 6 -8.83 10.58 -4.53
CA VAL A 6 -8.00 10.85 -3.35
C VAL A 6 -6.95 9.76 -3.15
N PHE A 7 -7.33 8.47 -3.24
CA PHE A 7 -6.35 7.38 -3.10
C PHE A 7 -5.31 7.36 -4.22
N ILE A 8 -5.69 7.72 -5.46
CA ILE A 8 -4.76 7.84 -6.57
C ILE A 8 -3.74 8.96 -6.30
N GLU A 9 -4.20 10.13 -5.85
CA GLU A 9 -3.29 11.22 -5.52
C GLU A 9 -2.37 10.86 -4.35
N ILE A 10 -2.89 10.30 -3.26
CA ILE A 10 -2.09 9.86 -2.12
C ILE A 10 -1.03 8.84 -2.55
N ALA A 11 -1.40 7.88 -3.40
CA ALA A 11 -0.51 6.80 -3.82
C ALA A 11 0.80 7.30 -4.47
N LYS A 12 0.76 8.45 -5.17
CA LYS A 12 1.94 9.06 -5.82
C LYS A 12 3.02 9.45 -4.82
N TYR A 13 2.64 9.75 -3.58
CA TYR A 13 3.55 10.22 -2.53
C TYR A 13 4.04 9.10 -1.61
N ILE A 14 3.58 7.86 -1.79
CA ILE A 14 3.99 6.73 -0.95
C ILE A 14 5.33 6.17 -1.44
N PRO A 15 6.38 6.13 -0.60
CA PRO A 15 7.67 5.53 -0.96
C PRO A 15 7.55 4.03 -1.22
N ASP A 16 8.39 3.51 -2.11
CA ASP A 16 8.37 2.11 -2.56
C ASP A 16 8.42 1.08 -1.42
N GLU A 17 9.28 1.27 -0.42
CA GLU A 17 9.34 0.36 0.72
C GLU A 17 8.05 0.42 1.56
N THR A 18 7.45 1.60 1.74
CA THR A 18 6.14 1.73 2.39
C THR A 18 5.05 1.03 1.60
N ARG A 19 5.08 1.08 0.26
CA ARG A 19 4.13 0.32 -0.58
C ARG A 19 4.25 -1.18 -0.31
N ARG A 20 5.47 -1.70 -0.19
CA ARG A 20 5.71 -3.12 0.12
C ARG A 20 5.19 -3.49 1.51
N ASP A 21 5.41 -2.64 2.51
CA ASP A 21 4.91 -2.87 3.87
C ASP A 21 3.38 -2.86 3.94
N LEU A 22 2.73 -1.96 3.20
CA LEU A 22 1.27 -1.95 3.04
C LEU A 22 0.76 -3.26 2.41
N VAL A 23 1.47 -3.81 1.41
CA VAL A 23 1.11 -5.11 0.81
C VAL A 23 1.22 -6.24 1.85
N ARG A 24 2.31 -6.27 2.62
CA ARG A 24 2.48 -7.25 3.71
C ARG A 24 1.37 -7.10 4.75
N ARG A 25 1.00 -5.87 5.10
CA ARG A 25 -0.06 -5.62 6.07
C ARG A 25 -1.42 -6.13 5.58
N LEU A 26 -1.80 -5.85 4.34
CA LEU A 26 -3.03 -6.38 3.75
C LEU A 26 -3.00 -7.92 3.69
N PHE A 27 -1.84 -8.50 3.39
CA PHE A 27 -1.65 -9.95 3.39
C PHE A 27 -1.88 -10.57 4.77
N GLU A 28 -1.36 -9.97 5.84
CA GLU A 28 -1.61 -10.41 7.22
C GLU A 28 -3.08 -10.25 7.62
N ILE A 29 -3.72 -9.12 7.27
CA ILE A 29 -5.16 -8.89 7.51
C ILE A 29 -6.02 -9.96 6.82
N ASN A 30 -5.59 -10.41 5.65
CA ASN A 30 -6.25 -11.47 4.89
C ASN A 30 -5.81 -12.89 5.33
N GLU A 31 -5.32 -13.05 6.56
CA GLU A 31 -4.87 -14.33 7.12
C GLU A 31 -3.85 -15.04 6.22
N ARG A 32 -2.97 -14.25 5.58
CA ARG A 32 -1.96 -14.74 4.63
C ARG A 32 -2.53 -15.46 3.40
N SER A 33 -3.76 -15.12 3.02
CA SER A 33 -4.39 -15.62 1.80
C SER A 33 -3.90 -14.85 0.57
N ILE A 34 -3.09 -15.52 -0.27
CA ILE A 34 -2.63 -15.00 -1.57
C ILE A 34 -3.81 -14.72 -2.50
N LYS A 35 -4.83 -15.60 -2.49
CA LYS A 35 -6.02 -15.45 -3.33
C LYS A 35 -6.80 -14.19 -2.95
N GLN A 36 -7.10 -14.02 -1.67
CA GLN A 36 -7.90 -12.89 -1.20
C GLN A 36 -7.14 -11.57 -1.39
N THR A 37 -5.85 -11.53 -1.05
CA THR A 37 -5.03 -10.33 -1.17
C THR A 37 -4.88 -9.89 -2.64
N ALA A 38 -4.68 -10.85 -3.55
CA ALA A 38 -4.61 -10.54 -4.98
C ALA A 38 -5.95 -10.00 -5.51
N GLN A 39 -7.07 -10.56 -5.04
CA GLN A 39 -8.42 -10.11 -5.39
C GLN A 39 -8.69 -8.68 -4.87
N ASP A 40 -8.38 -8.40 -3.61
CA ASP A 40 -8.57 -7.08 -2.99
C ASP A 40 -7.74 -6.00 -3.71
N MET A 41 -6.49 -6.31 -4.05
CA MET A 41 -5.61 -5.43 -4.82
C MET A 41 -5.93 -5.39 -6.32
N LYS A 42 -6.85 -6.25 -6.79
CA LYS A 42 -7.17 -6.46 -8.21
C LYS A 42 -5.90 -6.69 -9.07
N THR A 43 -5.01 -7.55 -8.59
CA THR A 43 -3.72 -7.88 -9.22
C THR A 43 -3.60 -9.39 -9.42
N SER A 44 -2.67 -9.83 -10.26
CA SER A 44 -2.40 -11.27 -10.39
C SER A 44 -1.67 -11.81 -9.16
N ARG A 45 -1.86 -13.11 -8.85
CA ARG A 45 -1.10 -13.77 -7.79
C ARG A 45 0.40 -13.67 -8.02
N ILE A 46 0.84 -13.77 -9.27
CA ILE A 46 2.26 -13.64 -9.67
C ILE A 46 2.80 -12.25 -9.31
N GLN A 47 2.05 -11.18 -9.57
CA GLN A 47 2.44 -9.83 -9.14
C GLN A 47 2.49 -9.73 -7.62
N LEU A 48 1.51 -10.28 -6.91
CA LEU A 48 1.52 -10.31 -5.45
C LEU A 48 2.75 -11.04 -4.88
N TYR A 49 3.15 -12.20 -5.43
CA TYR A 49 4.38 -12.88 -5.03
C TYR A 49 5.62 -11.99 -5.19
N ARG A 50 5.69 -11.18 -6.25
CA ARG A 50 6.78 -10.21 -6.47
C ARG A 50 6.77 -9.09 -5.43
N TYR A 51 5.59 -8.57 -5.11
CA TYR A 51 5.44 -7.51 -4.10
C TYR A 51 5.79 -8.00 -2.70
N LEU A 52 5.38 -9.22 -2.33
CA LEU A 52 5.73 -9.85 -1.06
C LEU A 52 7.20 -10.27 -0.96
N GLY A 53 7.94 -10.27 -2.08
CA GLY A 53 9.34 -10.67 -2.13
C GLY A 53 9.55 -12.19 -2.11
N PHE A 54 8.51 -12.96 -2.37
CA PHE A 54 8.56 -14.43 -2.46
C PHE A 54 9.14 -14.94 -3.78
N SER A 55 9.34 -14.07 -4.78
CA SER A 55 9.99 -14.41 -6.05
C SER A 55 11.37 -13.77 -6.21
N LYS A 56 12.23 -14.39 -7.03
CA LYS A 56 13.56 -13.86 -7.39
C LYS A 56 13.52 -12.43 -7.94
N ARG A 57 12.47 -12.09 -8.69
CA ARG A 57 12.21 -10.71 -9.15
C ARG A 57 11.43 -9.96 -8.08
N LYS A 58 11.98 -8.85 -7.57
CA LYS A 58 11.31 -7.97 -6.60
C LYS A 58 10.83 -6.72 -7.35
N ASN A 59 9.54 -6.45 -7.25
CA ASN A 59 8.92 -5.25 -7.83
C ASN A 59 8.17 -4.49 -6.74
N TYR A 60 7.87 -3.22 -7.00
CA TYR A 60 6.99 -2.40 -6.17
C TYR A 60 5.63 -2.22 -6.86
N PRO A 61 4.54 -2.08 -6.08
CA PRO A 61 3.26 -1.66 -6.62
C PRO A 61 3.37 -0.31 -7.35
N SER A 62 2.79 -0.20 -8.54
CA SER A 62 2.60 1.10 -9.21
C SER A 62 1.57 1.94 -8.46
N ASP A 63 1.47 3.24 -8.75
CA ASP A 63 0.53 4.14 -8.08
C ASP A 63 -0.93 3.65 -8.18
N SER A 64 -1.33 3.12 -9.34
CA SER A 64 -2.67 2.55 -9.54
C SER A 64 -2.91 1.25 -8.75
N VAL A 65 -1.87 0.45 -8.50
CA VAL A 65 -1.96 -0.73 -7.62
C VAL A 65 -1.98 -0.29 -6.16
N THR A 66 -1.12 0.68 -5.79
CA THR A 66 -1.06 1.26 -4.44
C THR A 66 -2.38 1.92 -4.05
N ALA A 67 -3.04 2.63 -4.96
CA ALA A 67 -4.36 3.22 -4.70
C ALA A 67 -5.41 2.16 -4.35
N ARG A 68 -5.43 1.03 -5.06
CA ARG A 68 -6.33 -0.11 -4.79
C ARG A 68 -5.98 -0.80 -3.48
N LEU A 69 -4.69 -0.93 -3.17
CA LEU A 69 -4.20 -1.43 -1.89
C LEU A 69 -4.66 -0.55 -0.72
N LEU A 70 -4.50 0.77 -0.85
CA LEU A 70 -4.96 1.73 0.16
C LEU A 70 -6.49 1.69 0.32
N GLU A 71 -7.24 1.59 -0.78
CA GLU A 71 -8.69 1.44 -0.75
C GLU A 71 -9.11 0.16 -0.02
N ALA A 72 -8.48 -0.99 -0.33
CA ALA A 72 -8.75 -2.25 0.33
C ALA A 72 -8.40 -2.24 1.83
N LEU A 73 -7.24 -1.67 2.18
CA LEU A 73 -6.83 -1.51 3.58
C LEU A 73 -7.77 -0.57 4.32
N TYR A 74 -8.19 0.54 3.71
CA TYR A 74 -9.08 1.51 4.35
C TYR A 74 -10.47 0.93 4.57
N ALA A 75 -10.97 0.10 3.65
CA ALA A 75 -12.25 -0.58 3.80
C ALA A 75 -12.27 -1.55 5.00
N LYS A 76 -11.13 -2.18 5.32
CA LYS A 76 -10.99 -3.13 6.44
C LYS A 76 -10.58 -2.45 7.76
N HIS A 77 -9.62 -1.52 7.69
CA HIS A 77 -8.99 -0.86 8.84
C HIS A 77 -8.75 0.64 8.57
N PRO A 78 -9.81 1.47 8.54
CA PRO A 78 -9.69 2.87 8.11
C PRO A 78 -8.79 3.71 9.03
N LYS A 79 -8.89 3.52 10.35
CA LYS A 79 -8.08 4.24 11.34
C LYS A 79 -6.59 3.96 11.18
N GLU A 80 -6.25 2.72 10.84
CA GLU A 80 -4.87 2.28 10.66
C GLU A 80 -4.24 2.91 9.42
N VAL A 81 -4.95 2.91 8.28
CA VAL A 81 -4.47 3.56 7.05
C VAL A 81 -4.23 5.05 7.28
N VAL A 82 -5.18 5.74 7.93
CA VAL A 82 -5.02 7.17 8.24
C VAL A 82 -3.81 7.40 9.15
N HIS A 83 -3.57 6.53 10.13
CA HIS A 83 -2.41 6.61 11.00
C HIS A 83 -1.10 6.46 10.21
N ILE A 84 -0.95 5.42 9.39
CA ILE A 84 0.23 5.18 8.56
C ILE A 84 0.53 6.39 7.66
N LEU A 85 -0.51 6.96 7.01
CA LEU A 85 -0.33 8.14 6.16
C LEU A 85 0.14 9.36 6.95
N ARG A 86 -0.41 9.59 8.15
CA ARG A 86 0.03 10.68 9.03
C ARG A 86 1.47 10.50 9.49
N GLU A 87 1.90 9.27 9.76
CA GLU A 87 3.30 8.97 10.10
C GLU A 87 4.25 9.28 8.94
N GLN A 88 3.85 8.98 7.69
CA GLN A 88 4.66 9.35 6.52
C GLN A 88 4.80 10.87 6.38
N VAL A 89 3.71 11.62 6.58
CA VAL A 89 3.74 13.09 6.58
C VAL A 89 4.64 13.63 7.69
N ALA A 90 4.51 13.11 8.91
CA ALA A 90 5.33 13.52 10.05
C ALA A 90 6.82 13.20 9.84
N ARG A 91 7.13 12.07 9.20
CA ARG A 91 8.50 11.73 8.81
C ARG A 91 9.05 12.73 7.78
N LEU A 92 8.27 13.06 6.76
CA LEU A 92 8.68 14.03 5.73
C LEU A 92 8.92 15.41 6.34
N ASN A 93 8.01 15.91 7.17
CA ASN A 93 8.17 17.21 7.83
C ASN A 93 9.45 17.27 8.67
N ARG A 94 9.74 16.23 9.46
CA ARG A 94 10.99 16.15 10.24
C ARG A 94 12.25 16.19 9.37
N LEU A 95 12.20 15.64 8.15
CA LEU A 95 13.34 15.71 7.22
C LEU A 95 13.48 17.12 6.62
N ILE A 96 12.36 17.80 6.33
CA ILE A 96 12.35 19.18 5.84
C ILE A 96 12.88 20.14 6.91
N ASP A 97 12.50 19.96 8.18
CA ASP A 97 12.96 20.79 9.29
C ASP A 97 14.47 20.66 9.57
N GLN A 98 15.14 19.67 8.97
CA GLN A 98 16.59 19.44 9.08
C GLN A 98 17.39 20.06 7.92
N LEU A 99 16.72 20.63 6.91
CA LEU A 99 17.34 21.38 5.82
C LEU A 99 17.69 22.80 6.27
#